data_AF-A0A443KCR3-F1
#
_entry.id   AF-A0A443KCR3-F1
#
_cell.length_a   1.000
_cell.length_b   1.000
_cell.length_c   1.000
_cell.angle_alpha   90.00
_cell.angle_beta   90.00
_cell.angle_gamma   90.00
#
_symmetry.space_group_name_H-M   'P 1'
#
loop_
_entity.id
_entity.type
_entity.pdbx_description
1 polymer ?
#
loop_
_entity_poly.entity_id
_entity_poly.type
_entity_poly.pdbx_seq_one_letter_code
_entity_poly.pdbx_strand_id
1 'polypeptide(L)'
;MFIFGVLTMTALHQMKDVLGPGGYRIYANAFGRSPTRFHASISNPNTTTSRLVALACQVMLKARDAGISPTEIVRDAASIECGGEGAASLRVQLETLLGVRDVERLRMAAGASEACFAKALDKPTARHAPHFKAILSALRLLSQQGGDLNSLVNELLAMQHQNQIAA
;
A
#
# COMPACT_ATOMS: atom_id res chain seq x y z
N MET A 1 -11.17 -32.10 -6.85
CA MET A 1 -11.78 -30.93 -7.51
C MET A 1 -12.14 -29.93 -6.41
N PHE A 2 -11.23 -29.01 -6.09
CA PHE A 2 -11.47 -27.98 -5.08
C PHE A 2 -12.04 -26.75 -5.78
N ILE A 3 -13.26 -26.39 -5.39
CA ILE A 3 -13.95 -25.19 -5.87
C ILE A 3 -13.20 -24.00 -5.29
N PHE A 4 -12.45 -23.27 -6.14
CA PHE A 4 -11.88 -21.97 -5.82
C PHE A 4 -13.03 -20.98 -5.62
N GLY A 5 -13.55 -20.89 -4.40
CA GLY A 5 -14.17 -19.67 -3.94
C GLY A 5 -13.06 -18.63 -3.85
N VAL A 6 -13.00 -17.71 -4.81
CA VAL A 6 -12.20 -16.48 -4.70
C VAL A 6 -12.86 -15.66 -3.59
N LEU A 7 -12.58 -16.04 -2.35
CA LEU A 7 -12.78 -15.17 -1.20
C LEU A 7 -11.99 -13.91 -1.54
N THR A 8 -12.71 -12.82 -1.74
CA THR A 8 -12.11 -11.49 -1.79
C THR A 8 -11.31 -11.37 -0.51
N MET A 9 -10.00 -11.61 -0.60
CA MET A 9 -9.09 -11.60 0.54
C MET A 9 -9.17 -10.19 1.13
N THR A 10 -9.93 -10.05 2.22
CA THR A 10 -10.12 -8.74 2.85
C THR A 10 -8.76 -8.20 3.26
N ALA A 11 -8.60 -6.87 3.25
CA ALA A 11 -7.36 -6.23 3.70
C ALA A 11 -6.93 -6.73 5.10
N LEU A 12 -7.90 -7.07 5.96
CA LEU A 12 -7.64 -7.67 7.27
C LEU A 12 -6.91 -9.03 7.20
N HIS A 13 -7.29 -9.90 6.27
CA HIS A 13 -6.63 -11.19 6.10
C HIS A 13 -5.20 -11.00 5.58
N GLN A 14 -5.02 -10.16 4.55
CA GLN A 14 -3.69 -9.85 4.01
C GLN A 14 -2.77 -9.23 5.07
N MET A 15 -3.31 -8.35 5.92
CA MET A 15 -2.57 -7.78 7.04
C MET A 15 -2.10 -8.85 8.04
N LYS A 16 -2.92 -9.87 8.31
CA LYS A 16 -2.55 -11.00 9.16
C LYS A 16 -1.44 -11.83 8.53
N ASP A 17 -1.48 -12.04 7.21
CA ASP A 17 -0.46 -12.81 6.50
C ASP A 17 0.89 -12.08 6.43
N VAL A 18 0.85 -10.75 6.31
CA VAL A 18 2.05 -9.91 6.17
C VAL A 18 2.71 -9.62 7.53
N LEU A 19 1.92 -9.22 8.53
CA LEU A 19 2.42 -8.72 9.82
C LEU A 19 2.10 -9.65 10.99
N GLY A 20 1.51 -10.82 10.73
CA GLY A 20 1.15 -11.81 11.74
C GLY A 20 -0.17 -11.50 12.47
N PRO A 21 -0.50 -12.31 13.50
CA PRO A 21 -1.66 -12.07 14.35
C PRO A 21 -1.64 -10.66 14.96
N GLY A 22 -2.70 -9.88 14.71
CA GLY A 22 -2.76 -8.49 15.17
C GLY A 22 -2.05 -7.47 14.27
N GLY A 23 -1.64 -7.86 13.05
CA GLY A 23 -0.99 -6.98 12.07
C GLY A 23 -1.67 -5.63 11.86
N TYR A 24 -3.01 -5.60 11.85
CA TYR A 24 -3.79 -4.36 11.74
C TYR A 24 -3.51 -3.36 12.88
N ARG A 25 -3.22 -3.84 14.10
CA ARG A 25 -2.87 -2.99 15.25
C ARG A 25 -1.48 -2.39 15.07
N ILE A 26 -0.52 -3.20 14.62
CA ILE A 26 0.86 -2.76 14.35
C ILE A 26 0.83 -1.61 13.33
N TYR A 27 0.15 -1.83 12.22
CA TYR A 27 0.03 -0.82 11.15
C TYR A 27 -0.76 0.40 11.59
N ALA A 28 -1.89 0.23 12.29
CA ALA A 28 -2.67 1.37 12.79
C ALA A 28 -1.84 2.25 13.72
N ASN A 29 -1.13 1.64 14.68
CA ASN A 29 -0.30 2.35 15.64
C ASN A 29 0.87 3.07 14.97
N ALA A 30 1.55 2.43 14.00
CA ALA A 30 2.65 3.05 13.26
C ALA A 30 2.25 4.33 12.53
N PHE A 31 0.97 4.44 12.13
CA PHE A 31 0.43 5.61 11.45
C PHE A 31 -0.49 6.46 12.33
N GLY A 32 -0.39 6.35 13.65
CA GLY A 32 -1.13 7.19 14.61
C GLY A 32 -2.65 7.06 14.52
N ARG A 33 -3.17 5.90 14.09
CA ARG A 33 -4.60 5.66 13.94
C ARG A 33 -5.16 4.82 15.07
N SER A 34 -6.39 5.11 15.47
CA SER A 34 -7.16 4.26 16.39
C SER A 34 -7.34 2.86 15.78
N PRO A 35 -6.85 1.79 16.43
CA PRO A 35 -6.94 0.43 15.91
C PRO A 35 -8.38 -0.03 15.67
N THR A 36 -9.32 0.37 16.53
CA THR A 36 -10.74 0.01 16.40
C THR A 36 -11.37 0.63 15.15
N ARG A 37 -11.17 1.94 14.94
CA ARG A 37 -11.70 2.62 13.74
C ARG A 37 -11.01 2.14 12.46
N PHE A 38 -9.72 1.83 12.55
CA PHE A 38 -8.96 1.30 11.42
C PHE A 38 -9.46 -0.09 11.03
N HIS A 39 -9.63 -1.00 12.00
CA HIS A 39 -10.21 -2.32 11.79
C HIS A 39 -11.55 -2.23 11.05
N ALA A 40 -12.50 -1.44 11.56
CA ALA A 40 -13.80 -1.24 10.91
C ALA A 40 -13.68 -0.72 9.46
N SER A 41 -12.70 0.15 9.19
CA SER A 41 -12.47 0.68 7.84
C SER A 41 -11.94 -0.38 6.87
N ILE A 42 -11.05 -1.27 7.33
CA ILE A 42 -10.44 -2.32 6.49
C ILE A 42 -11.26 -3.61 6.43
N SER A 43 -12.28 -3.77 7.28
CA SER A 43 -13.23 -4.88 7.20
C SER A 43 -14.20 -4.75 6.02
N ASN A 44 -14.45 -3.54 5.51
CA ASN A 44 -15.29 -3.32 4.34
C ASN A 44 -14.42 -3.18 3.07
N PRO A 45 -14.47 -4.16 2.13
CA PRO A 45 -13.61 -4.17 0.94
C PRO A 45 -13.86 -3.00 -0.01
N ASN A 46 -15.02 -2.35 0.09
CA ASN A 46 -15.40 -1.25 -0.81
C ASN A 46 -14.85 0.11 -0.38
N THR A 47 -14.22 0.22 0.79
CA THR A 47 -13.62 1.49 1.22
C THR A 47 -12.28 1.73 0.54
N THR A 48 -11.99 3.00 0.22
CA THR A 48 -10.67 3.40 -0.30
C THR A 48 -9.54 3.02 0.66
N THR A 49 -9.78 3.07 1.97
CA THR A 49 -8.80 2.64 2.98
C THR A 49 -8.51 1.14 2.84
N SER A 50 -9.53 0.30 2.71
CA SER A 50 -9.34 -1.14 2.52
C SER A 50 -8.54 -1.45 1.25
N ARG A 51 -8.90 -0.84 0.11
CA ARG A 51 -8.19 -1.06 -1.16
C ARG A 51 -6.72 -0.63 -1.10
N LEU A 52 -6.44 0.52 -0.49
CA LEU A 52 -5.06 0.99 -0.32
C LEU A 52 -4.24 0.12 0.63
N VAL A 53 -4.84 -0.36 1.72
CA VAL A 53 -4.17 -1.28 2.65
C VAL A 53 -3.90 -2.61 1.97
N ALA A 54 -4.84 -3.11 1.16
CA ALA A 54 -4.66 -4.34 0.39
C ALA A 54 -3.48 -4.22 -0.60
N LEU A 55 -3.42 -3.11 -1.34
CA LEU A 55 -2.30 -2.81 -2.23
C LEU A 55 -0.98 -2.73 -1.47
N ALA A 56 -0.96 -2.02 -0.33
CA ALA A 56 0.24 -1.96 0.51
C ALA A 56 0.68 -3.34 0.98
N CYS A 57 -0.26 -4.21 1.37
CA CYS A 57 0.04 -5.59 1.76
C CYS A 57 0.63 -6.39 0.58
N GLN A 58 0.09 -6.26 -0.63
CA GLN A 58 0.64 -6.94 -1.81
C GLN A 58 2.09 -6.53 -2.10
N VAL A 59 2.40 -5.23 -2.01
CA VAL A 59 3.77 -4.74 -2.20
C VAL A 59 4.68 -5.24 -1.06
N MET A 60 4.20 -5.26 0.18
CA MET A 60 4.94 -5.81 1.32
C MET A 60 5.17 -7.32 1.22
N LEU A 61 4.23 -8.09 0.66
CA LEU A 61 4.43 -9.52 0.40
C LEU A 61 5.58 -9.73 -0.58
N LYS A 62 5.61 -8.95 -1.66
CA LYS A 62 6.70 -9.00 -2.64
C LYS A 62 8.04 -8.60 -2.03
N ALA A 63 8.06 -7.58 -1.18
CA ALA A 63 9.24 -7.21 -0.41
C ALA A 63 9.69 -8.32 0.55
N ARG A 64 8.75 -8.99 1.22
CA ARG A 64 9.03 -10.14 2.08
C ARG A 64 9.64 -11.30 1.31
N ASP A 65 9.13 -11.59 0.12
CA ASP A 65 9.66 -12.65 -0.75
C ASP A 65 11.09 -12.33 -1.23
N ALA A 66 11.46 -11.05 -1.27
CA ALA A 66 12.84 -10.58 -1.49
C ALA A 66 13.71 -10.55 -0.20
N GLY A 67 13.16 -10.93 0.95
CA GLY A 67 13.86 -10.97 2.24
C GLY A 67 13.77 -9.69 3.07
N ILE A 68 12.90 -8.74 2.71
CA ILE A 68 12.68 -7.49 3.47
C ILE A 68 11.60 -7.72 4.52
N SER A 69 11.86 -7.36 5.78
CA SER A 69 10.88 -7.54 6.84
C SER A 69 9.67 -6.59 6.69
N PRO A 70 8.42 -7.07 6.68
CA PRO A 70 7.26 -6.18 6.62
C PRO A 70 7.15 -5.19 7.80
N THR A 71 7.64 -5.56 8.98
CA THR A 71 7.66 -4.64 10.13
C THR A 71 8.71 -3.54 9.98
N GLU A 72 9.80 -3.82 9.25
CA GLU A 72 10.80 -2.82 8.87
C GLU A 72 10.20 -1.81 7.90
N ILE A 73 9.46 -2.26 6.89
CA ILE A 73 8.74 -1.40 5.95
C ILE A 73 7.78 -0.46 6.70
N VAL A 74 6.97 -1.00 7.61
CA VAL A 74 6.01 -0.19 8.38
C VAL A 74 6.72 0.88 9.23
N ARG A 75 7.86 0.52 9.85
CA ARG A 75 8.66 1.42 10.68
C ARG A 75 9.34 2.50 9.84
N ASP A 76 9.96 2.14 8.72
CA ASP A 76 10.55 3.09 7.77
C ASP A 76 9.48 4.04 7.23
N ALA A 77 8.34 3.51 6.79
CA ALA A 77 7.21 4.32 6.32
C ALA A 77 6.70 5.34 7.34
N ALA A 78 6.68 4.99 8.63
CA ALA A 78 6.28 5.89 9.70
C ALA A 78 7.28 7.06 9.89
N SER A 79 8.55 6.86 9.54
CA SER A 79 9.61 7.87 9.61
C SER A 79 9.66 8.81 8.39
N ILE A 80 8.95 8.48 7.30
CA ILE A 80 8.94 9.32 6.09
C ILE A 80 8.27 10.66 6.40
N GLU A 81 9.06 11.72 6.43
CA GLU A 81 8.57 13.09 6.44
C GLU A 81 8.19 13.52 5.02
N CYS A 82 7.07 14.23 4.89
CA CYS A 82 6.62 14.77 3.60
C CYS A 82 6.16 16.22 3.83
N GLY A 83 6.57 17.13 2.93
CA GLY A 83 6.06 18.50 2.92
C GLY A 83 6.57 19.41 4.04
N GLY A 84 7.68 19.04 4.69
CA GLY A 84 8.48 19.93 5.54
C GLY A 84 9.53 20.69 4.73
N GLU A 85 10.21 21.65 5.36
CA GLU A 85 11.29 22.42 4.74
C GLU A 85 12.43 21.47 4.31
N GLY A 86 12.72 21.42 3.00
CA GLY A 86 13.71 20.50 2.42
C GLY A 86 13.24 19.06 2.17
N ALA A 87 12.04 18.67 2.60
CA ALA A 87 11.50 17.32 2.34
C ALA A 87 10.70 17.26 1.04
N ALA A 88 11.11 16.40 0.11
CA ALA A 88 10.36 16.14 -1.12
C ALA A 88 8.93 15.64 -0.79
N SER A 89 7.94 16.09 -1.56
CA SER A 89 6.57 15.61 -1.40
C SER A 89 6.48 14.10 -1.68
N LEU A 90 5.44 13.45 -1.14
CA LEU A 90 5.24 12.01 -1.36
C LEU A 90 5.10 11.70 -2.85
N ARG A 91 4.48 12.62 -3.61
CA ARG A 91 4.42 12.57 -5.07
C ARG A 91 5.80 12.54 -5.70
N VAL A 92 6.65 13.51 -5.40
CA VAL A 92 7.99 13.62 -5.99
C VAL A 92 8.82 12.38 -5.67
N GLN A 93 8.72 11.85 -4.45
CA GLN A 93 9.44 10.62 -4.07
C GLN A 93 8.97 9.41 -4.88
N LEU A 94 7.65 9.23 -5.08
CA LEU A 94 7.10 8.15 -5.89
C LEU A 94 7.46 8.31 -7.39
N GLU A 95 7.36 9.52 -7.93
CA GLU A 95 7.68 9.82 -9.32
C GLU A 95 9.18 9.65 -9.60
N THR A 96 10.05 9.95 -8.64
CA THR A 96 11.49 9.69 -8.74
C THR A 96 11.79 8.20 -8.80
N LEU A 97 11.04 7.39 -8.04
CA LEU A 97 11.28 5.96 -7.91
C LEU A 97 10.71 5.13 -9.07
N LEU A 98 9.52 5.50 -9.55
CA LEU A 98 8.76 4.73 -10.55
C LEU A 98 8.69 5.43 -11.92
N GLY A 99 8.88 6.75 -11.95
CA GLY A 99 8.48 7.58 -13.09
C GLY A 99 6.98 7.92 -13.06
N VAL A 100 6.64 9.07 -13.64
CA VAL A 100 5.26 9.64 -13.63
C VAL A 100 4.22 8.64 -14.15
N ARG A 101 4.55 7.89 -15.22
CA ARG A 101 3.63 6.93 -15.84
C ARG A 101 3.25 5.80 -14.89
N ASP A 102 4.23 5.25 -14.16
CA ASP A 102 4.00 4.07 -13.33
C ASP A 102 3.39 4.45 -11.97
N VAL A 103 3.56 5.70 -11.52
CA VAL A 103 2.77 6.29 -10.41
C VAL A 103 1.27 6.34 -10.74
N GLU A 104 0.92 6.70 -11.98
CA GLU A 104 -0.46 6.72 -12.43
C GLU A 104 -1.06 5.30 -12.54
N ARG A 105 -0.25 4.33 -12.95
CA ARG A 105 -0.62 2.90 -12.91
C ARG A 105 -0.84 2.40 -11.49
N LEU A 106 0.00 2.83 -10.54
CA LEU A 106 -0.18 2.51 -9.11
C LEU A 106 -1.52 3.07 -8.58
N ARG A 107 -1.92 4.28 -8.99
CA ARG A 107 -3.24 4.85 -8.67
C ARG A 107 -4.37 3.95 -9.17
N MET A 108 -4.27 3.50 -10.42
CA MET A 108 -5.28 2.61 -11.03
C MET A 108 -5.36 1.29 -10.24
N ALA A 109 -4.23 0.67 -9.93
CA ALA A 109 -4.14 -0.55 -9.12
C ALA A 109 -4.79 -0.38 -7.72
N ALA A 110 -4.69 0.82 -7.13
CA ALA A 110 -5.34 1.15 -5.87
C ALA A 110 -6.87 1.33 -5.97
N GLY A 111 -7.42 1.44 -7.19
CA GLY A 111 -8.81 1.83 -7.42
C GLY A 111 -9.16 3.19 -6.78
N ALA A 112 -8.18 4.09 -6.70
CA ALA A 112 -8.35 5.42 -6.10
C ALA A 112 -8.74 6.44 -7.18
N SER A 113 -9.69 7.32 -6.89
CA SER A 113 -9.97 8.46 -7.78
C SER A 113 -8.77 9.41 -7.83
N GLU A 114 -8.61 10.13 -8.93
CA GLU A 114 -7.54 11.12 -9.12
C GLU A 114 -7.53 12.14 -7.98
N ALA A 115 -8.69 12.69 -7.62
CA ALA A 115 -8.82 13.65 -6.51
C ALA A 115 -8.37 13.06 -5.16
N CYS A 116 -8.68 11.79 -4.89
CA CYS A 116 -8.25 11.12 -3.66
C CYS A 116 -6.74 10.88 -3.65
N PHE A 117 -6.19 10.48 -4.80
CA PHE A 117 -4.77 10.22 -4.99
C PHE A 117 -3.95 11.50 -4.83
N ALA A 118 -4.30 12.55 -5.56
CA ALA A 118 -3.64 13.84 -5.47
C ALA A 118 -3.67 14.38 -4.04
N LYS A 119 -4.84 14.38 -3.38
CA LYS A 119 -4.95 14.80 -1.99
C LYS A 119 -4.04 14.00 -1.05
N ALA A 120 -3.88 12.70 -1.27
CA ALA A 120 -3.04 11.85 -0.43
C ALA A 120 -1.54 12.08 -0.64
N LEU A 121 -1.11 12.39 -1.87
CA LEU A 121 0.29 12.61 -2.19
C LEU A 121 0.76 14.04 -1.92
N ASP A 122 -0.14 15.02 -2.05
CA ASP A 122 0.20 16.45 -1.97
C ASP A 122 -0.05 17.02 -0.56
N LYS A 123 -0.87 16.36 0.28
CA LYS A 123 -1.14 16.79 1.66
C LYS A 123 -0.64 15.74 2.66
N PRO A 124 0.45 16.00 3.40
CA PRO A 124 1.05 15.06 4.34
C PRO A 124 0.11 14.54 5.44
N THR A 125 -0.88 15.35 5.82
CA THR A 125 -1.88 15.04 6.86
C THR A 125 -3.14 14.39 6.30
N ALA A 126 -3.22 14.16 4.99
CA ALA A 126 -4.39 13.55 4.39
C ALA A 126 -4.60 12.14 4.93
N ARG A 127 -5.88 11.77 5.13
CA ARG A 127 -6.29 10.46 5.64
C ARG A 127 -5.50 9.34 4.96
N HIS A 128 -5.40 9.31 3.64
CA HIS A 128 -4.80 8.19 2.92
C HIS A 128 -3.29 8.26 2.71
N ALA A 129 -2.62 9.37 3.06
CA ALA A 129 -1.17 9.53 2.92
C ALA A 129 -0.35 8.41 3.57
N PRO A 130 -0.68 7.92 4.78
CA PRO A 130 0.08 6.85 5.42
C PRO A 130 0.16 5.54 4.61
N HIS A 131 -0.87 5.23 3.83
CA HIS A 131 -0.87 4.02 3.01
C HIS A 131 0.09 4.14 1.82
N PHE A 132 0.18 5.33 1.24
CA PHE A 132 1.16 5.62 0.20
C PHE A 132 2.59 5.70 0.75
N LYS A 133 2.79 6.14 2.00
CA LYS A 133 4.09 6.03 2.68
C LYS A 133 4.52 4.57 2.83
N ALA A 134 3.59 3.70 3.23
CA ALA A 134 3.86 2.26 3.33
C ALA A 134 4.23 1.63 1.98
N ILE A 135 3.53 1.99 0.91
CA ILE A 135 3.85 1.55 -0.45
C ILE A 135 5.21 2.09 -0.89
N LEU A 136 5.46 3.39 -0.70
CA LEU A 136 6.73 4.02 -1.05
C LEU A 136 7.90 3.34 -0.34
N SER A 137 7.80 3.12 0.97
CA SER A 137 8.85 2.45 1.76
C SER A 137 9.15 1.05 1.20
N ALA A 138 8.11 0.26 0.93
CA ALA A 138 8.29 -1.08 0.38
C ALA A 138 8.98 -1.05 -0.99
N LEU A 139 8.56 -0.15 -1.87
CA LEU A 139 9.15 0.01 -3.20
C LEU A 139 10.61 0.50 -3.12
N ARG A 140 10.92 1.42 -2.20
CA ARG A 140 12.28 1.92 -2.01
C ARG A 140 13.21 0.80 -1.56
N LEU A 141 12.79 0.00 -0.59
CA LEU A 141 13.58 -1.14 -0.09
C LEU A 141 13.74 -2.22 -1.16
N LEU A 142 12.69 -2.52 -1.93
CA LEU A 142 12.77 -3.41 -3.09
C LEU A 142 13.77 -2.91 -4.14
N SER A 143 13.74 -1.62 -4.45
CA SER A 143 14.66 -1.00 -5.41
C SER A 143 16.12 -1.13 -4.97
N GLN A 144 16.40 -0.95 -3.67
CA GLN A 144 17.74 -1.09 -3.10
C GLN A 144 18.28 -2.52 -3.21
N GLN A 145 17.41 -3.52 -3.29
CA GLN A 145 17.79 -4.92 -3.52
C GLN A 145 17.83 -5.30 -5.01
N GLY A 146 17.67 -4.33 -5.92
CA GLY A 146 17.68 -4.57 -7.37
C GLY A 146 16.36 -5.14 -7.92
N GLY A 147 15.25 -5.01 -7.18
CA GLY A 147 13.94 -5.45 -7.64
C GLY A 147 13.42 -4.64 -8.84
N ASP A 148 12.85 -5.33 -9.83
CA ASP A 148 12.20 -4.69 -10.97
C ASP A 148 10.82 -4.12 -10.58
N LEU A 149 10.80 -2.82 -10.30
CA LEU A 149 9.58 -2.10 -9.91
C LEU A 149 8.56 -2.00 -11.05
N ASN A 150 8.98 -2.01 -12.32
CA ASN A 150 8.07 -1.91 -13.44
C ASN A 150 7.26 -3.20 -13.59
N SER A 151 7.95 -4.35 -13.55
CA SER A 151 7.28 -5.65 -13.52
C SER A 151 6.29 -5.75 -12.36
N LEU A 152 6.70 -5.32 -11.16
CA LEU A 152 5.83 -5.27 -9.99
C LEU A 152 4.56 -4.43 -10.21
N VAL A 153 4.69 -3.21 -10.74
CA VAL A 153 3.51 -2.34 -10.99
C VAL A 153 2.56 -2.97 -12.02
N ASN A 154 3.08 -3.65 -13.04
CA ASN A 154 2.26 -4.36 -14.02
C ASN A 154 1.52 -5.56 -13.40
N GLU A 155 2.18 -6.31 -12.52
CA GLU A 155 1.54 -7.39 -11.76
C GLU A 155 0.41 -6.87 -10.86
N LEU A 156 0.64 -5.77 -10.14
CA LEU A 156 -0.36 -5.13 -9.27
C LEU A 156 -1.60 -4.70 -10.06
N LEU A 157 -1.41 -4.12 -11.24
CA LEU A 157 -2.50 -3.79 -12.16
C LEU A 157 -3.28 -5.02 -12.64
N ALA A 158 -2.57 -6.08 -13.03
CA ALA A 158 -3.20 -7.31 -13.49
C ALA A 158 -4.06 -7.96 -12.39
N MET A 159 -3.56 -7.98 -11.15
CA MET A 159 -4.31 -8.48 -9.98
C MET A 159 -5.56 -7.64 -9.70
N GLN A 160 -5.50 -6.31 -9.86
CA GLN A 160 -6.69 -5.46 -9.69
C GLN A 160 -7.76 -5.78 -10.74
N HIS A 161 -7.38 -6.02 -11.99
CA HIS A 161 -8.33 -6.36 -13.05
C HIS A 161 -9.02 -7.71 -12.80
N GLN A 162 -8.27 -8.73 -12.37
CA GLN A 162 -8.83 -10.03 -12.02
C GLN A 162 -9.83 -9.96 -10.86
N ASN A 163 -9.55 -9.14 -9.84
CA ASN A 163 -10.44 -8.93 -8.71
C ASN A 163 -11.75 -8.18 -9.07
N GLN A 164 -11.76 -7.43 -10.18
CA GLN A 164 -12.98 -6.75 -10.67
C GLN A 164 -13.87 -7.66 -11.53
N ILE A 165 -13.32 -8.68 -12.17
CA ILE A 165 -14.09 -9.65 -12.95
C ILE A 165 -14.77 -10.69 -12.05
N ALA A 166 -14.17 -10.97 -10.88
CA ALA A 166 -14.65 -11.97 -9.93
C ALA A 166 -15.68 -11.43 -8.91
N ALA A 167 -16.01 -10.13 -8.95
CA ALA A 167 -16.94 -9.44 -8.03
C ALA A 167 -18.25 -9.04 -8.74
#